data_AF-A0A2D0N1G9-F1
#
_entry.id   AF-A0A2D0N1G9-F1
#
_cell.length_a   1.000
_cell.length_b   1.000
_cell.length_c   1.000
_cell.angle_alpha   90.00
_cell.angle_beta   90.00
_cell.angle_gamma   90.00
#
_symmetry.space_group_name_H-M   'P 1'
#
loop_
_entity.id
_entity.type
_entity.pdbx_description
1 polymer ?
#
loop_
_entity_poly.entity_id
_entity_poly.type
_entity_poly.pdbx_seq_one_letter_code
_entity_poly.pdbx_strand_id
1 'polypeptide(L)'
;MDKALTFYDLDAQLSKELYEAYPQNVSFKNGLAISYEKLGETHSALGNLDKALTFFEEYSRFNTELYEAYPQNVSFKNGLAISYWKLGDFNRKQSKIEQARKYFQAAEKHWAELANAFPAYIQFSQYLDIVKKDLANL
;
A
#
# COMPACT_ATOMS: atom_id res chain seq x y z
N MET A 1 9.96 -7.24 18.62
CA MET A 1 9.88 -6.31 17.48
C MET A 1 11.19 -6.25 16.71
N ASP A 2 12.35 -6.16 17.38
CA ASP A 2 13.66 -6.09 16.71
C ASP A 2 13.98 -7.25 15.74
N LYS A 3 13.66 -8.50 16.09
CA LYS A 3 13.89 -9.64 15.19
C LYS A 3 13.09 -9.55 13.89
N ALA A 4 11.85 -9.05 13.93
CA ALA A 4 11.00 -8.93 12.75
C ALA A 4 11.51 -7.85 11.80
N LEU A 5 12.00 -6.72 12.35
CA LEU A 5 12.63 -5.67 11.56
C LEU A 5 13.85 -6.19 10.81
N THR A 6 14.74 -6.95 11.47
CA THR A 6 15.91 -7.55 10.81
C THR A 6 15.54 -8.47 9.64
N PHE A 7 14.47 -9.26 9.77
CA PHE A 7 14.00 -10.11 8.67
C PHE A 7 13.43 -9.30 7.51
N TYR A 8 12.61 -8.28 7.78
CA TYR A 8 12.03 -7.45 6.72
C TYR A 8 13.08 -6.55 6.04
N ASP A 9 14.08 -6.06 6.77
CA ASP A 9 15.20 -5.31 6.19
C ASP A 9 16.00 -6.18 5.22
N LEU A 10 16.29 -7.44 5.59
CA LEU A 10 17.01 -8.38 4.73
C LEU A 10 16.19 -8.75 3.49
N ASP A 11 14.88 -8.99 3.67
CA ASP A 11 13.96 -9.28 2.56
C ASP A 11 13.85 -8.10 1.58
N ALA A 12 13.71 -6.88 2.09
CA ALA A 12 13.67 -5.68 1.28
C ALA A 12 14.98 -5.44 0.54
N GLN A 13 16.13 -5.68 1.18
CA GLN A 13 17.43 -5.56 0.56
C GLN A 13 17.59 -6.55 -0.60
N LEU A 14 17.23 -7.83 -0.39
CA LEU A 14 17.28 -8.84 -1.45
C LEU A 14 16.32 -8.52 -2.60
N SER A 15 15.08 -8.13 -2.27
CA SER A 15 14.09 -7.73 -3.26
C SER A 15 14.53 -6.52 -4.07
N LYS A 16 15.25 -5.58 -3.44
CA LYS A 16 15.84 -4.42 -4.09
C LYS A 16 16.94 -4.82 -5.05
N GLU A 17 17.88 -5.67 -4.62
CA GLU A 17 18.95 -6.18 -5.49
C GLU A 17 18.39 -6.94 -6.70
N LEU A 18 17.36 -7.77 -6.49
CA LEU A 18 16.68 -8.49 -7.59
C LEU A 18 16.00 -7.53 -8.57
N TYR A 19 15.32 -6.49 -8.07
CA TYR A 19 14.70 -5.48 -8.92
C TYR A 19 15.74 -4.67 -9.69
N GLU A 20 16.84 -4.25 -9.05
CA GLU A 20 17.92 -3.49 -9.70
C GLU A 20 18.63 -4.31 -10.79
N ALA A 21 18.83 -5.61 -10.55
CA ALA A 21 19.41 -6.52 -11.54
C ALA A 21 18.46 -6.80 -12.72
N TYR A 22 17.14 -6.81 -12.48
CA TYR A 22 16.13 -7.15 -13.47
C TYR A 22 14.92 -6.20 -13.42
N PRO A 23 15.07 -4.92 -13.77
CA PRO A 23 14.05 -3.89 -13.53
C PRO A 23 12.77 -4.06 -14.37
N GLN A 24 12.85 -4.82 -15.46
CA GLN A 24 11.69 -5.16 -16.31
C GLN A 24 10.90 -6.36 -15.78
N ASN A 25 11.41 -7.06 -14.75
CA ASN A 25 10.69 -8.16 -14.13
C ASN A 25 9.63 -7.63 -13.16
N VAL A 26 8.37 -7.71 -13.61
CA VAL A 26 7.19 -7.25 -12.88
C VAL A 26 7.05 -7.91 -11.51
N SER A 27 7.39 -9.20 -11.39
CA SER A 27 7.28 -9.93 -10.14
C SER A 27 8.27 -9.43 -9.08
N PHE A 28 9.51 -9.09 -9.49
CA PHE A 28 10.49 -8.51 -8.55
C PHE A 28 10.11 -7.10 -8.13
N LYS A 29 9.58 -6.30 -9.07
CA LYS A 29 9.03 -4.98 -8.75
C LYS A 29 7.89 -5.07 -7.72
N ASN A 30 6.96 -6.00 -7.91
CA ASN A 30 5.87 -6.25 -6.98
C ASN A 30 6.36 -6.80 -5.63
N GLY A 31 7.36 -7.68 -5.64
CA GLY A 31 8.00 -8.17 -4.42
C GLY A 31 8.58 -7.03 -3.58
N LEU A 32 9.37 -6.16 -4.20
CA LEU A 32 9.95 -4.99 -3.53
C LEU A 32 8.88 -4.05 -2.97
N ALA A 33 7.78 -3.84 -3.70
CA ALA A 33 6.65 -3.06 -3.20
C ALA A 33 6.10 -3.66 -1.90
N ILE A 34 5.85 -4.97 -1.86
CA ILE A 34 5.34 -5.67 -0.67
C ILE A 34 6.33 -5.55 0.51
N SER A 35 7.64 -5.67 0.27
CA SER A 35 8.64 -5.48 1.32
C SER A 35 8.58 -4.07 1.91
N TYR A 36 8.39 -3.04 1.08
CA TYR A 36 8.20 -1.66 1.57
C TYR A 36 6.89 -1.46 2.35
N GLU A 37 5.80 -2.14 1.99
CA GLU A 37 4.59 -2.15 2.83
C GLU A 37 4.91 -2.64 4.25
N LYS A 38 5.62 -3.77 4.36
CA LYS A 38 5.94 -4.39 5.65
C LYS A 38 6.92 -3.56 6.47
N LEU A 39 7.89 -2.92 5.83
CA LEU A 39 8.79 -1.97 6.50
C LEU A 39 8.05 -0.73 7.00
N GLY A 40 7.12 -0.18 6.20
CA GLY A 40 6.27 0.94 6.61
C GLY A 40 5.43 0.61 7.85
N GLU A 41 4.80 -0.57 7.88
CA GLU A 41 4.04 -1.06 9.03
C GLU A 41 4.93 -1.27 10.27
N THR A 42 6.10 -1.89 10.08
CA THR A 42 7.05 -2.19 11.16
C THR A 42 7.61 -0.90 11.76
N HIS A 43 8.03 0.06 10.94
CA HIS A 43 8.51 1.35 11.42
C HIS A 43 7.41 2.17 12.09
N SER A 44 6.16 2.09 11.60
CA SER A 44 5.01 2.72 12.28
C SER A 44 4.83 2.17 13.70
N ALA A 45 4.88 0.85 13.85
CA ALA A 45 4.73 0.18 15.16
C ALA A 45 5.89 0.52 16.12
N LEU A 46 7.08 0.80 15.59
CA LEU A 46 8.25 1.24 16.35
C LEU A 46 8.28 2.75 16.63
N GLY A 47 7.31 3.54 16.13
CA GLY A 47 7.30 5.00 16.27
C GLY A 47 8.31 5.72 15.36
N ASN A 48 8.93 5.03 14.41
CA ASN A 48 9.86 5.59 13.43
C ASN A 48 9.09 6.23 12.25
N LEU A 49 8.33 7.28 12.55
CA LEU A 49 7.29 7.79 11.64
C LEU A 49 7.84 8.30 10.30
N ASP A 50 9.01 8.95 10.27
CA ASP A 50 9.60 9.44 9.01
C ASP A 50 10.04 8.29 8.09
N LYS A 51 10.60 7.22 8.66
CA LYS A 51 10.93 6.00 7.91
C LYS A 51 9.67 5.31 7.41
N ALA A 52 8.65 5.20 8.27
CA ALA A 52 7.38 4.61 7.90
C ALA A 52 6.73 5.33 6.72
N LEU A 53 6.71 6.67 6.75
CA LEU A 53 6.21 7.49 5.64
C LEU A 53 6.97 7.20 4.35
N THR A 54 8.30 7.23 4.41
CA THR A 54 9.16 6.97 3.24
C THR A 54 8.82 5.62 2.61
N PHE A 55 8.69 4.56 3.41
CA PHE A 55 8.35 3.23 2.88
C PHE A 55 6.93 3.14 2.33
N PHE A 56 5.94 3.80 2.93
CA PHE A 56 4.59 3.85 2.37
C PHE A 56 4.52 4.65 1.07
N GLU A 57 5.30 5.72 0.94
CA GLU A 57 5.41 6.50 -0.30
C GLU A 57 6.05 5.68 -1.42
N GLU A 58 7.14 4.95 -1.13
CA GLU A 58 7.75 4.03 -2.07
C GLU A 58 6.77 2.93 -2.49
N TYR A 59 6.08 2.29 -1.53
CA TYR A 59 5.05 1.29 -1.82
C TYR A 59 3.97 1.84 -2.76
N SER A 60 3.49 3.07 -2.52
CA SER A 60 2.49 3.72 -3.36
C SER A 60 3.03 4.05 -4.76
N ARG A 61 4.28 4.51 -4.87
CA ARG A 61 4.95 4.74 -6.16
C ARG A 61 4.99 3.46 -6.99
N PHE A 62 5.48 2.37 -6.41
CA PHE A 62 5.59 1.08 -7.11
C PHE A 62 4.23 0.53 -7.57
N ASN A 63 3.19 0.61 -6.72
CA ASN A 63 1.86 0.15 -7.10
C ASN A 63 1.19 1.06 -8.15
N THR A 64 1.49 2.36 -8.14
CA THR A 64 1.05 3.28 -9.19
C THR A 64 1.64 2.86 -10.52
N GLU A 65 2.96 2.67 -10.58
CA GLU A 65 3.64 2.25 -11.81
C GLU A 65 3.17 0.86 -12.29
N LEU A 66 2.92 -0.09 -11.38
CA LEU A 66 2.40 -1.41 -11.73
C LEU A 66 0.98 -1.34 -12.29
N TYR A 67 0.11 -0.53 -11.70
CA TYR A 67 -1.26 -0.34 -12.18
C TYR A 67 -1.29 0.39 -13.52
N GLU A 68 -0.46 1.43 -13.71
CA GLU A 68 -0.38 2.16 -14.98
C GLU A 68 0.10 1.27 -16.13
N ALA A 69 1.07 0.38 -15.88
CA ALA A 69 1.56 -0.57 -16.87
C ALA A 69 0.55 -1.70 -17.17
N TYR A 70 -0.25 -2.09 -16.18
CA TYR A 70 -1.18 -3.23 -16.27
C TYR A 70 -2.56 -2.90 -15.65
N PRO A 71 -3.32 -1.96 -16.23
CA PRO A 71 -4.54 -1.44 -15.59
C PRO A 71 -5.67 -2.46 -15.46
N GLN A 72 -5.63 -3.55 -16.24
CA GLN A 72 -6.59 -4.65 -16.17
C GLN A 72 -6.20 -5.71 -15.12
N ASN A 73 -5.02 -5.62 -14.51
CA ASN A 73 -4.60 -6.54 -13.48
C ASN A 73 -5.24 -6.16 -12.13
N VAL A 74 -6.21 -6.99 -11.72
CA VAL A 74 -6.97 -6.83 -10.48
C VAL A 74 -6.07 -6.74 -9.24
N SER A 75 -4.98 -7.53 -9.19
CA SER A 75 -4.07 -7.56 -8.05
C SER A 75 -3.33 -6.23 -7.89
N PHE A 76 -2.83 -5.64 -8.99
CA PHE A 76 -2.14 -4.36 -8.93
C PHE A 76 -3.09 -3.20 -8.62
N LYS A 77 -4.31 -3.24 -9.15
CA LYS A 77 -5.35 -2.27 -8.77
C LYS A 77 -5.67 -2.34 -7.27
N ASN A 78 -5.76 -3.55 -6.72
CA ASN A 78 -5.96 -3.75 -5.28
C ASN A 78 -4.75 -3.29 -4.45
N GLY A 79 -3.51 -3.57 -4.90
CA GLY A 79 -2.30 -3.08 -4.25
C GLY A 79 -2.22 -1.55 -4.22
N LEU A 80 -2.61 -0.88 -5.31
CA LEU A 80 -2.72 0.58 -5.35
C LEU A 80 -3.73 1.11 -4.33
N ALA A 81 -4.91 0.51 -4.26
CA ALA A 81 -5.94 0.88 -3.27
C ALA A 81 -5.44 0.72 -1.82
N ILE A 82 -4.77 -0.40 -1.51
CA ILE A 82 -4.15 -0.65 -0.20
C ILE A 82 -3.11 0.43 0.10
N SER A 83 -2.26 0.79 -0.86
CA SER A 83 -1.22 1.81 -0.67
C SER A 83 -1.80 3.17 -0.29
N TYR A 84 -2.88 3.59 -0.94
CA TYR A 84 -3.59 4.81 -0.59
C TYR A 84 -4.23 4.70 0.79
N TRP A 85 -4.87 3.59 1.13
CA TRP A 85 -5.44 3.40 2.46
C TRP A 85 -4.37 3.49 3.58
N LYS A 86 -3.19 2.90 3.39
CA LYS A 86 -2.07 3.00 4.34
C LYS A 86 -1.58 4.44 4.52
N LEU A 87 -1.40 5.18 3.43
CA LEU A 87 -1.03 6.60 3.50
C LEU A 87 -2.13 7.43 4.16
N GLY A 88 -3.40 7.11 3.91
CA GLY A 88 -4.54 7.74 4.58
C GLY A 88 -4.53 7.53 6.09
N ASP A 89 -4.37 6.28 6.53
CA ASP A 89 -4.30 5.92 7.95
C ASP A 89 -3.08 6.56 8.64
N PHE A 90 -1.92 6.55 7.98
CA PHE A 90 -0.72 7.23 8.46
C PHE A 90 -0.97 8.73 8.66
N ASN A 91 -1.54 9.42 7.66
CA ASN A 91 -1.83 10.86 7.76
C ASN A 91 -2.89 11.16 8.82
N ARG A 92 -3.90 10.31 8.98
CA ARG A 92 -4.92 10.44 10.04
C ARG A 92 -4.28 10.40 11.42
N LYS A 93 -3.39 9.44 11.68
CA LYS A 93 -2.66 9.30 12.96
C LYS A 93 -1.78 10.52 13.26
N GLN A 94 -1.30 11.20 12.22
CA GLN A 94 -0.53 12.44 12.32
C GLN A 94 -1.42 13.70 12.36
N SER A 95 -2.74 13.56 12.51
CA SER A 95 -3.73 14.66 12.49
C SER A 95 -3.73 15.49 11.19
N LYS A 96 -3.19 14.94 10.09
CA LYS A 96 -3.18 15.55 8.75
C LYS A 96 -4.47 15.18 8.01
N ILE A 97 -5.61 15.65 8.52
CA ILE A 97 -6.95 15.19 8.11
C ILE A 97 -7.23 15.39 6.62
N GLU A 98 -6.88 16.54 6.05
CA GLU A 98 -7.10 16.81 4.62
C GLU A 98 -6.32 15.86 3.72
N GLN A 99 -5.09 15.52 4.11
CA GLN A 99 -4.27 14.59 3.36
C GLN A 99 -4.80 13.16 3.50
N ALA A 100 -5.22 12.78 4.71
CA ALA A 100 -5.86 11.49 4.97
C ALA A 100 -7.14 11.30 4.13
N ARG A 101 -7.98 12.34 4.06
CA ARG A 101 -9.22 12.35 3.26
C ARG A 101 -8.95 12.07 1.80
N LYS A 102 -7.98 12.77 1.19
CA LYS A 102 -7.61 12.56 -0.22
C LYS A 102 -7.20 11.12 -0.51
N TYR A 103 -6.37 10.55 0.36
CA TYR A 103 -5.90 9.17 0.19
C TYR A 103 -7.02 8.15 0.39
N PHE A 104 -7.85 8.30 1.42
CA PHE A 104 -8.98 7.39 1.60
C PHE A 104 -10.00 7.48 0.46
N GLN A 105 -10.27 8.66 -0.10
CA GLN A 105 -11.12 8.80 -1.29
C GLN A 105 -10.54 8.08 -2.51
N ALA A 106 -9.22 8.12 -2.70
CA ALA A 106 -8.56 7.39 -3.78
C ALA A 106 -8.69 5.86 -3.60
N ALA A 107 -8.48 5.36 -2.38
CA ALA A 107 -8.69 3.95 -2.05
C ALA A 107 -10.15 3.52 -2.23
N GLU A 108 -11.11 4.31 -1.75
CA GLU A 108 -12.55 4.08 -1.91
C GLU A 108 -12.93 3.94 -3.38
N LYS A 109 -12.46 4.84 -4.24
CA LYS A 109 -12.71 4.78 -5.68
C LYS A 109 -12.28 3.44 -6.27
N HIS A 110 -11.05 3.00 -6.02
CA HIS A 110 -10.53 1.77 -6.59
C HIS A 110 -11.24 0.51 -6.04
N TRP A 111 -11.52 0.46 -4.74
CA TRP A 111 -12.25 -0.66 -4.15
C TRP A 111 -13.73 -0.69 -4.55
N ALA A 112 -14.36 0.46 -4.79
CA ALA A 112 -15.72 0.52 -5.34
C ALA A 112 -15.78 -0.07 -6.75
N GLU A 113 -14.82 0.29 -7.60
CA GLU A 113 -14.70 -0.28 -8.95
C GLU A 113 -14.44 -1.80 -8.91
N LEU A 114 -13.60 -2.27 -7.99
CA LEU A 114 -13.33 -3.71 -7.80
C LEU A 114 -14.53 -4.47 -7.25
N ALA A 115 -15.22 -3.95 -6.25
CA ALA A 115 -16.40 -4.57 -5.66
C ALA A 115 -17.55 -4.68 -6.67
N ASN A 116 -17.70 -3.66 -7.54
CA ASN A 116 -18.69 -3.69 -8.61
C ASN A 116 -18.34 -4.69 -9.72
N ALA A 117 -17.07 -4.79 -10.10
CA ALA A 117 -16.62 -5.72 -11.14
C ALA A 117 -16.59 -7.18 -10.67
N PHE A 118 -16.32 -7.42 -9.38
CA PHE A 118 -16.17 -8.76 -8.80
C PHE A 118 -17.04 -8.93 -7.55
N PRO A 119 -18.38 -8.88 -7.66
CA PRO A 119 -19.27 -8.89 -6.50
C PRO A 119 -19.22 -10.20 -5.67
N ALA A 120 -18.76 -11.30 -6.26
CA ALA A 120 -18.55 -12.57 -5.56
C ALA A 120 -17.27 -12.56 -4.69
N TYR A 121 -16.34 -11.63 -4.92
CA TYR A 121 -15.12 -11.49 -4.15
C TYR A 121 -15.34 -10.54 -2.97
N ILE A 122 -15.92 -11.10 -1.89
CA ILE A 122 -16.39 -10.38 -0.70
C ILE A 122 -15.32 -9.48 -0.07
N GLN A 123 -14.04 -9.81 -0.23
CA GLN A 123 -12.95 -9.02 0.32
C GLN A 123 -12.93 -7.57 -0.23
N PHE A 124 -13.34 -7.34 -1.48
CA PHE A 124 -13.40 -5.98 -2.03
C PHE A 124 -14.52 -5.14 -1.41
N SER A 125 -15.69 -5.72 -1.15
CA SER A 125 -16.76 -5.00 -0.45
C SER A 125 -16.37 -4.72 1.00
N GLN A 126 -15.70 -5.66 1.67
CA GLN A 126 -15.16 -5.45 3.02
C GLN A 126 -14.14 -4.30 3.07
N TYR A 127 -13.21 -4.24 2.12
CA TYR A 127 -12.26 -3.13 2.05
C TYR A 127 -12.92 -1.79 1.76
N LEU A 128 -13.93 -1.78 0.87
CA LEU A 128 -14.73 -0.61 0.59
C LEU A 128 -15.45 -0.10 1.85
N ASP A 129 -16.03 -1.00 2.64
CA ASP A 129 -16.73 -0.65 3.88
C ASP A 129 -15.76 -0.12 4.94
N ILE A 130 -14.56 -0.70 5.05
CA ILE A 130 -13.50 -0.23 5.95
C ILE A 130 -13.12 1.22 5.61
N VAL A 131 -12.80 1.52 4.34
CA VAL A 131 -12.37 2.87 3.98
C VAL A 131 -13.49 3.90 4.09
N LYS A 132 -14.75 3.52 3.83
CA LYS A 132 -15.91 4.39 4.06
C LYS A 132 -16.07 4.73 5.54
N LYS A 133 -15.90 3.74 6.42
CA LYS A 133 -15.91 3.96 7.86
C LYS A 133 -14.75 4.87 8.28
N ASP A 134 -13.56 4.67 7.72
CA ASP A 134 -12.41 5.54 8.01
C ASP A 134 -12.65 6.98 7.55
N LEU A 135 -13.24 7.21 6.38
CA LEU A 135 -13.64 8.54 5.87
C LEU A 135 -14.68 9.23 6.74
N ALA A 136 -15.65 8.47 7.26
CA ALA A 136 -16.69 8.99 8.13
C ALA A 136 -16.16 9.37 9.53
N ASN A 137 -15.04 8.78 9.94
CA ASN A 137 -14.39 9.00 11.24
C ASN A 137 -13.17 9.93 11.19
N LEU A 138 -12.98 10.66 10.08
CA LEU A 138 -11.92 11.65 9.92
C LEU A 138 -12.19 12.96 10.67
#